data_AF-A0A7C1QGD0-F1
#
_entry.id   AF-A0A7C1QGD0-F1
#
_cell.length_a   1.000
_cell.length_b   1.000
_cell.length_c   1.000
_cell.angle_alpha   90.00
_cell.angle_beta   90.00
_cell.angle_gamma   90.00
#
_symmetry.space_group_name_H-M   'P 1'
#
loop_
_entity.id
_entity.type
_entity.pdbx_description
1 polymer ?
#
loop_
_entity_poly.entity_id
_entity_poly.type
_entity_poly.pdbx_seq_one_letter_code
_entity_poly.pdbx_strand_id
1 'polypeptide(L)'
;MMKSNVSKEEISKILKEVKKLGFKSHLSKGEEKTIVGLVGNGRAVSPDHFRPFSGVEDVFRVSKPFKLASREFKPDKSIIRVNGVSVGGEDIIIMAGPCAVESREQILETALKVKEAGATILR
;
A
#
# COMPACT_ATOMS: atom_id res chain seq x y z
N MET A 1 14.08 -4.29 15.15
CA MET A 1 15.36 -4.85 15.63
C MET A 1 15.76 -4.10 16.89
N MET A 2 16.22 -4.83 17.90
CA MET A 2 16.61 -4.26 19.19
C MET A 2 18.12 -4.01 19.24
N LYS A 3 18.54 -3.02 20.05
CA LYS A 3 19.95 -2.80 20.38
C LYS A 3 20.52 -4.00 21.16
N SER A 4 21.82 -4.25 21.05
CA SER A 4 22.49 -5.44 21.62
C SER A 4 22.42 -5.56 23.15
N ASN A 5 22.25 -4.45 23.88
CA ASN A 5 22.19 -4.41 25.35
C ASN A 5 20.85 -3.84 25.87
N VAL A 6 19.75 -4.18 25.20
CA VAL A 6 18.44 -3.68 25.62
C VAL A 6 17.98 -4.31 26.94
N SER A 7 17.44 -3.49 27.84
CA SER A 7 16.90 -3.95 29.13
C SER A 7 15.59 -4.74 28.96
N LYS A 8 15.27 -5.59 29.93
CA LYS A 8 13.99 -6.34 29.94
C LYS A 8 12.80 -5.38 30.02
N GLU A 9 12.97 -4.25 30.70
CA GLU A 9 11.99 -3.19 30.87
C GLU A 9 11.65 -2.53 29.53
N GLU A 10 12.66 -2.23 28.71
CA GLU A 10 12.47 -1.65 27.37
C GLU A 10 11.79 -2.62 26.42
N ILE A 11 12.17 -3.91 26.43
CA ILE A 11 11.47 -4.94 25.67
C ILE A 11 10.00 -5.00 26.11
N SER A 12 9.74 -5.01 27.43
CA SER A 12 8.38 -5.05 27.98
C SER A 12 7.54 -3.84 27.55
N LYS A 13 8.13 -2.63 27.51
CA LYS A 13 7.46 -1.42 27.00
C LYS A 13 7.03 -1.59 25.54
N ILE A 14 7.91 -2.10 24.68
CA ILE A 14 7.59 -2.35 23.26
C ILE A 14 6.51 -3.41 23.13
N LEU A 15 6.60 -4.53 23.86
CA LEU A 15 5.57 -5.59 23.81
C LEU A 15 4.18 -5.08 24.23
N LYS A 16 4.11 -4.21 25.25
CA LYS A 16 2.86 -3.56 25.66
C LYS A 16 2.31 -2.65 24.57
N GLU A 17 3.16 -1.85 23.93
CA GLU A 17 2.75 -0.95 22.85
C GLU A 17 2.25 -1.73 21.62
N VAL A 18 2.93 -2.82 21.25
CA VAL A 18 2.50 -3.73 20.18
C VAL A 18 1.10 -4.28 20.46
N LYS A 19 0.85 -4.73 21.70
CA LYS A 19 -0.47 -5.24 22.13
C LYS A 19 -1.53 -4.14 22.11
N LYS A 20 -1.22 -2.92 22.53
CA LYS A 20 -2.12 -1.75 22.50
C LYS A 20 -2.57 -1.41 21.08
N LEU A 21 -1.68 -1.56 20.10
CA LEU A 21 -1.99 -1.37 18.69
C LEU A 21 -2.78 -2.55 18.07
N GLY A 22 -3.06 -3.61 18.84
CA GLY A 22 -3.83 -4.77 18.40
C GLY A 22 -3.02 -5.84 17.65
N PHE A 23 -1.69 -5.79 17.70
CA PHE A 23 -0.82 -6.79 17.08
C PHE A 23 -0.42 -7.87 18.08
N LYS A 24 -0.14 -9.07 17.57
CA LYS A 24 0.59 -10.10 18.31
C LYS A 24 2.09 -9.84 18.15
N SER A 25 2.84 -9.91 19.23
CA SER A 25 4.30 -9.86 19.19
C SER A 25 4.89 -11.27 19.15
N HIS A 26 5.98 -11.42 18.39
CA HIS A 26 6.82 -12.61 18.41
C HIS A 26 8.25 -12.19 18.74
N LEU A 27 8.79 -12.68 19.86
CA LEU A 27 10.14 -12.34 20.29
C LEU A 27 11.11 -13.43 19.84
N SER A 28 12.07 -13.08 19.00
CA SER A 28 13.20 -13.94 18.65
C SER A 28 14.46 -13.40 19.31
N LYS A 29 15.04 -14.20 20.20
CA LYS A 29 16.32 -13.89 20.85
C LYS A 29 17.40 -14.74 20.18
N GLY A 30 18.13 -14.14 19.26
CA GLY A 30 19.33 -14.74 18.70
C GLY A 30 20.53 -14.51 19.63
N GLU A 31 21.63 -15.19 19.35
CA GLU A 31 22.90 -15.04 20.08
C GLU A 31 23.46 -13.61 19.95
N GLU A 32 23.30 -12.97 18.79
CA GLU A 32 23.81 -11.62 18.52
C GLU A 32 22.76 -10.51 18.59
N LYS A 33 21.51 -10.80 18.20
CA LYS A 33 20.44 -9.81 18.04
C LYS A 33 19.10 -10.29 18.57
N THR A 34 18.35 -9.37 19.16
CA THR A 34 16.95 -9.60 19.53
C THR A 34 16.02 -8.91 18.52
N ILE A 35 15.00 -9.63 18.06
CA ILE A 35 14.01 -9.17 17.09
C ILE A 35 12.62 -9.30 17.70
N VAL A 36 11.84 -8.22 17.62
CA VAL A 36 10.40 -8.22 17.94
C VAL A 36 9.64 -8.15 16.63
N GLY A 37 9.04 -9.27 16.22
CA GLY A 37 8.12 -9.35 15.09
C GLY A 37 6.71 -8.91 15.49
N LEU A 38 6.05 -8.14 14.63
CA LEU A 38 4.66 -7.71 14.80
C LEU A 38 3.80 -8.46 13.77
N VAL A 39 2.81 -9.22 14.25
CA VAL A 39 1.95 -10.07 13.42
C VAL A 39 0.48 -9.67 13.62
N GLY A 40 -0.23 -9.35 12.53
CA GLY A 40 -1.64 -8.95 12.57
C GLY A 40 -2.24 -8.55 11.22
N ASN A 41 -3.57 -8.59 11.11
CA ASN A 41 -4.31 -8.52 9.84
C ASN A 41 -4.89 -7.12 9.53
N GLY A 42 -4.03 -6.17 9.14
CA GLY A 42 -4.47 -5.19 8.13
C GLY A 42 -4.40 -3.70 8.46
N ARG A 43 -3.93 -3.26 9.63
CA ARG A 43 -3.50 -1.86 9.79
C ARG A 43 -2.00 -1.77 9.60
N ALA A 44 -1.57 -0.96 8.63
CA ALA A 44 -0.15 -0.69 8.46
C ALA A 44 0.30 0.25 9.58
N VAL A 45 1.17 -0.20 10.49
CA VAL A 45 1.84 0.69 11.46
C VAL A 45 3.06 1.28 10.80
N SER A 46 3.23 2.61 10.87
CA SER A 46 4.45 3.25 10.36
C SER A 46 5.65 2.80 11.19
N PRO A 47 6.80 2.47 10.56
CA PRO A 47 8.06 2.25 11.29
C PRO A 47 8.40 3.40 12.25
N ASP A 48 8.00 4.63 11.91
CA ASP A 48 8.23 5.82 12.73
C ASP A 48 7.53 5.78 14.09
N HIS A 49 6.54 4.91 14.28
CA HIS A 49 5.93 4.70 15.61
C HIS A 49 6.92 4.11 16.61
N PHE A 50 7.83 3.25 16.16
CA PHE A 50 8.73 2.49 17.02
C PHE A 50 10.18 3.02 17.01
N ARG A 51 10.60 3.75 15.97
CA ARG A 51 11.93 4.37 15.88
C ARG A 51 12.32 5.23 17.10
N PRO A 52 11.40 5.98 17.75
CA PRO A 52 11.74 6.81 18.91
C PRO A 52 12.03 6.02 20.20
N PHE A 53 11.73 4.72 20.27
CA PHE A 53 11.94 3.93 21.49
C PHE A 53 13.43 3.67 21.71
N SER A 54 13.92 3.97 22.92
CA SER A 54 15.35 3.92 23.26
C SER A 54 16.03 2.56 22.97
N GLY A 55 15.31 1.46 23.19
CA GLY A 55 15.79 0.10 22.95
C GLY A 55 15.75 -0.36 21.48
N VAL A 56 15.16 0.42 20.58
CA VAL A 56 15.04 0.10 19.15
C VAL A 56 16.30 0.55 18.42
N GLU A 57 16.87 -0.36 17.64
CA GLU A 57 18.00 -0.08 16.74
C GLU A 57 17.49 0.30 15.36
N ASP A 58 16.59 -0.51 14.81
CA ASP A 58 15.98 -0.25 13.50
C ASP A 58 14.59 -0.90 13.39
N VAL A 59 13.76 -0.41 12.47
CA VAL A 59 12.40 -0.89 12.22
C VAL A 59 12.19 -1.07 10.73
N PHE A 60 11.99 -2.32 10.34
CA PHE A 60 11.73 -2.70 8.96
C PHE A 60 10.33 -3.27 8.82
N ARG A 61 9.67 -2.97 7.71
CA ARG A 61 8.46 -3.68 7.30
C ARG A 61 8.87 -4.94 6.55
N VAL A 62 8.43 -6.09 7.06
CA VAL A 62 8.64 -7.39 6.40
C VAL A 62 7.75 -7.52 5.16
N SER A 63 6.49 -7.08 5.25
CA SER A 63 5.55 -7.10 4.12
C SER A 63 5.51 -5.75 3.39
N LYS A 64 5.31 -5.80 2.06
CA LYS A 64 5.05 -4.60 1.26
C LYS A 64 3.76 -3.90 1.73
N PRO A 65 3.74 -2.55 1.78
CA PRO A 65 2.58 -1.80 2.28
C PRO A 65 1.35 -1.88 1.37
N PHE A 66 1.52 -2.35 0.14
CA PHE A 66 0.49 -2.46 -0.89
C PHE A 66 0.18 -3.94 -1.21
N LYS A 67 0.07 -4.79 -0.17
CA LYS A 67 -0.17 -6.23 -0.34
C LYS A 67 -1.30 -6.54 -1.33
N LEU A 68 -2.46 -5.90 -1.21
CA LEU A 68 -3.62 -6.18 -2.08
C LEU A 68 -3.42 -5.78 -3.55
N ALA A 69 -2.54 -4.81 -3.82
CA ALA A 69 -2.23 -4.34 -5.16
C ALA A 69 -0.94 -4.97 -5.73
N SER A 70 -0.26 -5.85 -4.97
CA SER A 70 1.01 -6.43 -5.38
C SER A 70 0.79 -7.67 -6.25
N ARG A 71 1.65 -7.85 -7.27
CA ARG A 71 1.68 -9.08 -8.08
C ARG A 71 2.10 -10.32 -7.28
N GLU A 72 2.84 -10.14 -6.19
CA GLU A 72 3.21 -11.22 -5.27
C GLU A 72 1.99 -11.82 -4.57
N PHE A 73 1.01 -10.99 -4.23
CA PHE A 73 -0.24 -11.43 -3.60
C PHE A 73 -1.34 -11.75 -4.60
N LYS A 74 -1.40 -11.01 -5.72
CA LYS A 74 -2.32 -11.25 -6.84
C LYS A 74 -1.52 -11.37 -8.15
N PRO A 75 -1.07 -12.58 -8.51
CA PRO A 75 -0.25 -12.79 -9.72
C PRO A 75 -0.94 -12.38 -11.01
N ASP A 76 -2.26 -12.59 -11.07
CA ASP A 76 -3.07 -12.36 -12.26
C ASP A 76 -3.38 -10.87 -12.50
N LYS A 77 -3.48 -10.49 -13.78
CA LYS A 77 -3.93 -9.15 -14.18
C LYS A 77 -5.32 -8.87 -13.60
N SER A 78 -5.54 -7.64 -13.11
CA SER A 78 -6.89 -7.17 -12.80
C SER A 78 -7.47 -6.52 -14.05
N ILE A 79 -8.57 -7.07 -14.58
CA ILE A 79 -9.27 -6.53 -15.75
C ILE A 79 -10.54 -5.83 -15.27
N ILE A 80 -10.63 -4.53 -15.52
CA ILE A 80 -11.79 -3.71 -15.16
C ILE A 80 -12.65 -3.52 -16.42
N ARG A 81 -13.91 -3.95 -16.36
CA ARG A 81 -14.85 -3.85 -17.48
C ARG A 81 -15.78 -2.65 -17.30
N VAL A 82 -15.81 -1.75 -18.29
CA VAL A 82 -16.67 -0.55 -18.30
C VAL A 82 -17.28 -0.42 -19.68
N ASN A 83 -18.62 -0.52 -19.79
CA ASN A 83 -19.36 -0.34 -21.05
C ASN A 83 -18.75 -1.09 -22.27
N GLY A 84 -18.33 -2.34 -22.07
CA GLY A 84 -17.71 -3.17 -23.10
C GLY A 84 -16.20 -2.98 -23.30
N VAL A 85 -15.59 -1.96 -22.67
CA VAL A 85 -14.14 -1.72 -22.67
C VAL A 85 -13.47 -2.50 -21.53
N SER A 86 -12.35 -3.15 -21.81
CA SER A 86 -11.57 -3.91 -20.81
C SER A 86 -10.24 -3.22 -20.49
N VAL A 87 -10.18 -2.51 -19.36
CA VAL A 87 -8.95 -1.85 -18.89
C VAL A 87 -8.07 -2.87 -18.17
N GLY A 88 -6.81 -3.00 -18.62
CA GLY A 88 -5.86 -3.99 -18.10
C GLY A 88 -5.86 -5.33 -18.86
N GLY A 89 -6.59 -5.41 -19.97
CA GLY A 89 -6.54 -6.53 -20.93
C GLY A 89 -5.37 -6.43 -21.90
N GLU A 90 -5.57 -6.92 -23.13
CA GLU A 90 -4.58 -6.84 -24.23
C GLU A 90 -4.77 -5.61 -25.11
N ASP A 91 -5.98 -5.03 -25.13
CA ASP A 91 -6.29 -3.84 -25.93
C ASP A 91 -5.67 -2.56 -25.36
N ILE A 92 -5.27 -1.66 -26.25
CA ILE A 92 -4.83 -0.31 -25.87
C ILE A 92 -6.06 0.57 -25.64
N ILE A 93 -6.20 1.08 -24.41
CA ILE A 93 -7.31 1.95 -24.03
C ILE A 93 -6.87 3.41 -24.04
N ILE A 94 -7.51 4.22 -24.89
CA ILE A 94 -7.30 5.67 -24.96
C ILE A 94 -8.43 6.38 -24.21
N MET A 95 -8.06 7.12 -23.16
CA MET A 95 -8.96 8.01 -22.42
C MET A 95 -8.59 9.47 -22.72
N ALA A 96 -9.51 10.24 -23.30
CA ALA A 96 -9.23 11.60 -23.76
C ALA A 96 -10.39 12.55 -23.44
N GLY A 97 -10.07 13.81 -23.17
CA GLY A 97 -11.03 14.85 -22.77
C GLY A 97 -10.32 16.10 -22.24
N PRO A 98 -11.07 17.18 -21.96
CA PRO A 98 -10.48 18.42 -21.46
C PRO A 98 -10.03 18.27 -20.00
N CYS A 99 -9.15 19.16 -19.54
CA CYS A 99 -8.69 19.14 -18.14
C CYS A 99 -9.81 19.56 -17.16
N ALA A 100 -10.68 20.46 -17.59
CA ALA A 100 -11.85 20.94 -16.87
C ALA A 100 -13.04 21.01 -17.82
N VAL A 101 -14.24 20.76 -17.30
CA VAL A 101 -15.49 20.97 -18.04
C VAL A 101 -15.91 22.42 -17.85
N GLU A 102 -15.76 23.23 -18.88
CA GLU A 102 -16.02 24.68 -18.83
C GLU A 102 -17.39 25.03 -19.44
N SER A 103 -17.92 24.19 -20.33
CA SER A 103 -19.28 24.34 -20.86
C SER A 103 -19.84 23.02 -21.38
N ARG A 104 -21.16 22.99 -21.58
CA ARG A 104 -21.87 21.84 -22.16
C ARG A 104 -21.43 21.62 -23.62
N GLU A 105 -21.23 22.71 -24.36
CA GLU A 105 -20.86 22.70 -25.77
C GLU A 105 -19.45 22.14 -25.93
N GLN A 106 -18.50 22.59 -25.11
CA GLN A 106 -17.11 22.12 -25.11
C GLN A 106 -17.03 20.60 -24.87
N ILE A 107 -17.71 20.09 -23.84
CA ILE A 107 -17.60 18.67 -23.49
C ILE A 107 -18.23 17.77 -24.55
N LEU A 108 -19.35 18.18 -25.16
CA LEU A 108 -20.01 17.42 -26.22
C LEU A 108 -19.18 17.42 -27.51
N GLU A 109 -18.65 18.57 -27.92
CA GLU A 109 -17.76 18.66 -29.08
C GLU A 109 -16.51 17.80 -28.88
N THR A 110 -15.92 17.87 -27.69
CA THR A 110 -14.74 17.06 -27.36
C THR A 110 -15.07 15.57 -27.42
N ALA A 111 -16.19 15.15 -26.81
CA ALA A 111 -16.62 13.76 -26.78
C ALA A 111 -16.77 13.16 -28.18
N LEU A 112 -17.33 13.93 -29.12
CA LEU A 112 -17.49 13.50 -30.50
C LEU A 112 -16.12 13.36 -31.20
N LYS A 113 -15.29 14.40 -31.13
CA LYS A 113 -13.97 14.42 -31.80
C LYS A 113 -13.04 13.33 -31.28
N VAL A 114 -12.97 13.12 -29.95
CA VAL A 114 -12.08 12.09 -29.39
C VAL A 114 -12.57 10.68 -29.72
N LYS A 115 -13.90 10.47 -29.78
CA LYS A 115 -14.48 9.19 -30.20
C LYS A 115 -14.15 8.89 -31.67
N GLU A 116 -14.27 9.87 -32.56
CA GLU A 116 -13.87 9.75 -33.97
C GLU A 116 -12.38 9.44 -34.11
N ALA A 117 -11.53 9.99 -33.24
CA ALA A 117 -10.10 9.70 -33.19
C ALA A 117 -9.74 8.34 -32.53
N GLY A 118 -10.73 7.57 -32.05
CA GLY A 118 -10.53 6.24 -31.48
C GLY A 118 -10.42 6.18 -29.95
N ALA A 119 -10.69 7.28 -29.23
CA ALA A 119 -10.82 7.23 -27.78
C ALA A 119 -12.05 6.41 -27.38
N THR A 120 -11.89 5.56 -26.37
CA THR A 120 -12.95 4.66 -25.88
C THR A 120 -13.56 5.13 -24.56
N ILE A 121 -12.93 6.08 -23.88
CA ILE A 121 -13.37 6.67 -22.62
C ILE A 121 -13.18 8.20 -22.67
N LEU A 122 -14.21 8.95 -22.29
CA LEU A 122 -14.15 10.40 -22.07
C LEU A 122 -13.72 10.67 -20.62
N ARG A 123 -12.79 11.62 -20.41
CA ARG A 123 -12.33 12.03 -19.07
C ARG A 123 -12.49 13.53 -18.84
#